data_AF-A0A267T0S9-F1
#
_entry.id   AF-A0A267T0S9-F1
#
_cell.length_a   1.000
_cell.length_b   1.000
_cell.length_c   1.000
_cell.angle_alpha   90.00
_cell.angle_beta   90.00
_cell.angle_gamma   90.00
#
_symmetry.space_group_name_H-M   'P 1'
#
loop_
_entity.id
_entity.type
_entity.pdbx_description
1 polymer ?
#
loop_
_entity_poly.entity_id
_entity_poly.type
_entity_poly.pdbx_seq_one_letter_code
_entity_poly.pdbx_strand_id
1 'polypeptide(L)'
;MRYIDLSPEEKSLIESLKSTSSSAPLRRRLECLLLSNGGMQVKSLSRHFGVTQKTIYEWFDLWDKGSITSMPLKGGRGAKKKLRDIPKEEILKLVEDTPRKSKLVLVRISEDYGVEVSEKTLQRFLKICRSDLAKGT
;
A
#
# COMPACT_ATOMS: atom_id res chain seq x y z
N MET A 1 -4.64 11.85 30.19
CA MET A 1 -3.63 11.37 29.21
C MET A 1 -4.00 9.94 28.84
N ARG A 2 -3.94 9.56 27.56
CA ARG A 2 -4.29 8.21 27.09
C ARG A 2 -3.04 7.35 26.98
N TYR A 3 -3.13 6.13 27.45
CA TYR A 3 -2.15 5.07 27.30
C TYR A 3 -2.84 3.85 26.70
N ILE A 4 -2.05 2.98 26.07
CA ILE A 4 -2.51 1.66 25.66
C ILE A 4 -2.26 0.70 26.82
N ASP A 5 -3.29 -0.06 27.16
CA ASP A 5 -3.19 -1.18 28.09
C ASP A 5 -3.12 -2.46 27.25
N LEU A 6 -2.08 -3.25 27.48
CA LEU A 6 -1.83 -4.52 26.78
C LEU A 6 -1.91 -5.66 27.77
N SER A 7 -2.67 -6.69 27.43
CA SER A 7 -2.60 -7.94 28.20
C SER A 7 -1.19 -8.57 28.09
N PRO A 8 -0.79 -9.41 29.05
CA PRO A 8 0.49 -10.13 28.98
C PRO A 8 0.64 -10.94 27.67
N GLU A 9 -0.46 -11.52 27.19
CA GLU A 9 -0.51 -12.30 25.95
C GLU A 9 -0.28 -11.40 24.72
N GLU A 10 -0.98 -10.26 24.67
CA GLU A 10 -0.85 -9.29 23.58
C GLU A 10 0.57 -8.71 23.53
N LYS A 11 1.15 -8.43 24.70
CA LYS A 11 2.52 -7.92 24.80
C LYS A 11 3.52 -8.91 24.22
N SER A 12 3.43 -10.18 24.59
CA SER A 12 4.29 -11.24 24.06
C SER A 12 4.13 -11.42 22.54
N LEU A 13 2.89 -11.36 22.06
CA LEU A 13 2.58 -11.44 20.64
C LEU A 13 3.15 -10.24 19.86
N ILE A 14 3.05 -9.03 20.40
CA ILE A 14 3.62 -7.82 19.79
C ILE A 14 5.15 -7.90 19.73
N GLU A 15 5.80 -8.37 20.80
CA GLU A 15 7.26 -8.50 20.87
C GLU A 15 7.78 -9.51 19.85
N SER A 16 7.15 -10.69 19.73
CA SER A 16 7.51 -11.70 18.73
C SER A 16 7.25 -11.23 17.29
N LEU A 17 6.15 -10.51 17.04
CA LEU A 17 5.87 -9.97 15.72
C LEU A 17 6.84 -8.85 15.33
N LYS A 18 7.22 -7.99 16.29
CA LYS A 18 8.21 -6.92 16.07
C LYS A 18 9.56 -7.49 15.65
N SER A 19 10.02 -8.58 16.25
CA SER A 19 11.31 -9.21 15.91
C SER A 19 11.28 -9.92 14.56
N THR A 20 10.16 -10.55 14.21
CA THR A 20 10.03 -11.36 12.99
C THR A 20 9.63 -10.54 11.76
N SER A 21 8.89 -9.44 11.94
CA SER A 21 8.31 -8.69 10.82
C SER A 21 9.38 -7.98 9.98
N SER A 22 9.32 -8.15 8.66
CA SER A 22 10.14 -7.41 7.69
C SER A 22 9.67 -5.95 7.48
N SER A 23 8.42 -5.63 7.87
CA SER A 23 7.80 -4.32 7.64
C SER A 23 8.23 -3.29 8.67
N ALA A 24 9.12 -2.36 8.29
CA ALA A 24 9.57 -1.28 9.17
C ALA A 24 8.43 -0.39 9.72
N PRO A 25 7.39 -0.02 8.93
CA PRO A 25 6.25 0.72 9.46
C PRO A 25 5.48 -0.06 10.54
N LEU A 26 5.31 -1.37 10.37
CA LEU A 26 4.64 -2.21 11.36
C LEU A 26 5.45 -2.26 12.66
N ARG A 27 6.76 -2.53 12.58
CA ARG A 27 7.64 -2.56 13.76
C ARG A 27 7.60 -1.27 14.57
N ARG A 28 7.63 -0.11 13.90
CA ARG A 28 7.54 1.21 14.56
C ARG A 28 6.23 1.40 15.32
N ARG A 29 5.10 1.00 14.73
CA ARG A 29 3.78 1.12 15.38
C ARG A 29 3.68 0.19 16.59
N LEU A 30 4.14 -1.06 16.44
CA LEU A 30 4.19 -2.04 17.53
C LEU A 30 5.07 -1.56 18.70
N GLU A 31 6.24 -1.01 18.38
CA GLU A 31 7.13 -0.41 19.38
C GLU A 31 6.47 0.76 20.12
N CYS A 32 5.69 1.59 19.41
CA CYS A 32 4.94 2.67 20.04
C CYS A 32 3.91 2.16 21.07
N LEU A 33 3.22 1.05 20.79
CA LEU A 33 2.28 0.46 21.74
C LEU A 33 3.00 -0.04 23.00
N LEU A 34 4.12 -0.77 22.82
CA LEU A 34 4.92 -1.27 23.94
C LEU A 34 5.43 -0.13 24.84
N LEU A 35 5.93 0.95 24.24
CA LEU A 35 6.41 2.12 24.99
C LEU A 35 5.26 2.85 25.69
N SER A 36 4.08 2.95 25.05
CA SER A 36 2.90 3.53 25.69
C SER A 36 2.42 2.71 26.88
N ASN A 37 2.41 1.38 26.76
CA ASN A 37 2.05 0.46 27.84
C ASN A 37 3.06 0.52 29.00
N GLY A 38 4.32 0.84 28.71
CA GLY A 38 5.35 1.14 29.70
C GLY A 38 5.25 2.54 30.36
N GLY A 39 4.18 3.30 30.06
CA GLY A 39 3.92 4.62 30.68
C GLY A 39 4.51 5.81 29.94
N MET A 40 5.05 5.65 28.72
CA MET A 40 5.55 6.78 27.94
C MET A 40 4.39 7.65 27.44
N GLN A 41 4.46 8.95 27.71
CA GLN A 41 3.44 9.91 27.30
C GLN A 41 3.43 10.11 25.77
N VAL A 42 2.25 10.40 25.20
CA VAL A 42 2.06 10.70 23.77
C VAL A 42 2.99 11.82 23.26
N LYS A 43 3.26 12.84 24.08
CA LYS A 43 4.19 13.92 23.74
C LYS A 43 5.62 13.42 23.56
N SER A 44 6.06 12.50 24.43
CA SER A 44 7.38 11.87 24.35
C SER A 44 7.47 10.89 23.18
N LEU A 45 6.41 10.08 22.98
CA LEU A 45 6.30 9.17 21.83
C LEU A 45 6.38 9.94 20.49
N SER A 46 5.64 11.04 20.38
CA SER A 46 5.65 11.93 19.21
C SER A 46 7.08 12.41 18.89
N ARG A 47 7.84 12.84 19.90
CA ARG A 47 9.24 13.24 19.74
C ARG A 47 10.13 12.05 19.38
N HIS A 48 9.98 10.92 20.06
CA HIS A 48 10.78 9.71 19.85
C HIS A 48 10.64 9.16 18.43
N PHE A 49 9.41 9.11 17.90
CA PHE A 49 9.15 8.60 16.55
C PHE A 49 9.22 9.67 15.45
N GLY A 50 9.41 10.94 15.80
CA GLY A 50 9.41 12.05 14.83
C GLY A 50 8.08 12.22 14.10
N VAL A 51 6.96 11.95 14.77
CA VAL A 51 5.61 12.06 14.20
C VAL A 51 4.75 13.01 15.04
N THR A 52 3.62 13.46 14.49
CA THR A 52 2.70 14.30 15.26
C THR A 52 1.98 13.51 16.36
N GLN A 53 1.53 14.18 17.42
CA GLN A 53 0.71 13.55 18.46
C GLN A 53 -0.57 12.94 17.88
N LYS A 54 -1.17 13.58 16.87
CA LYS A 54 -2.32 13.06 16.12
C LYS A 54 -2.02 11.68 15.52
N THR A 55 -0.84 11.51 14.91
CA THR A 55 -0.42 10.22 14.34
C THR A 55 -0.29 9.13 15.41
N ILE A 56 0.17 9.47 16.62
CA ILE A 56 0.21 8.52 17.74
C ILE A 56 -1.20 8.12 18.14
N TYR A 57 -2.12 9.07 18.28
CA TYR A 57 -3.53 8.77 18.57
C TYR A 57 -4.17 7.92 17.47
N GLU A 58 -3.85 8.17 16.20
CA GLU A 58 -4.31 7.31 15.10
C GLU A 58 -3.79 5.88 15.22
N TRP A 59 -2.55 5.67 15.69
CA TRP A 59 -2.04 4.32 15.93
C TRP A 59 -2.77 3.64 17.09
N PHE A 60 -3.11 4.38 18.14
CA PHE A 60 -3.91 3.88 19.26
C PHE A 60 -5.33 3.52 18.80
N ASP A 61 -5.96 4.38 18.00
CA ASP A 61 -7.30 4.12 17.45
C ASP A 61 -7.31 2.93 16.48
N LEU A 62 -6.21 2.71 15.74
CA LEU A 62 -6.07 1.51 14.91
C LEU A 62 -6.01 0.26 15.78
N TRP A 63 -5.20 0.29 16.84
CA TRP A 63 -5.12 -0.82 17.80
C TRP A 63 -6.48 -1.14 18.40
N ASP A 64 -7.20 -0.15 18.93
CA ASP A 64 -8.51 -0.37 19.57
C ASP A 64 -9.57 -0.91 18.60
N LYS A 65 -9.42 -0.68 17.28
CA LYS A 65 -10.36 -1.14 16.26
C LYS A 65 -10.13 -2.57 15.78
N GLY A 66 -8.93 -3.13 15.93
CA GLY A 66 -8.60 -4.41 15.30
C GLY A 66 -7.31 -5.07 15.76
N SER A 67 -6.79 -4.65 16.91
CA SER A 67 -5.59 -5.16 17.58
C SER A 67 -4.43 -5.31 16.60
N ILE A 68 -3.84 -6.51 16.49
CA ILE A 68 -2.67 -6.75 15.63
C ILE A 68 -2.98 -6.66 14.14
N THR A 69 -4.23 -6.96 13.73
CA THR A 69 -4.61 -7.08 12.32
C THR A 69 -4.76 -5.73 11.62
N SER A 70 -5.03 -4.67 12.38
CA SER A 70 -5.22 -3.29 11.89
C SER A 70 -3.90 -2.50 11.76
N MET A 71 -2.84 -3.00 12.40
CA MET A 71 -1.55 -2.32 12.52
C MET A 71 -0.71 -2.28 11.24
N PRO A 72 -0.76 -3.28 10.33
CA PRO A 72 -0.03 -3.23 9.08
C PRO A 72 -0.42 -2.03 8.22
N LEU A 73 0.51 -1.62 7.38
CA LEU A 73 0.24 -0.62 6.37
C LEU A 73 -0.75 -1.20 5.36
N LYS A 74 -1.92 -0.58 5.17
CA LYS A 74 -2.84 -0.98 4.10
C LYS A 74 -2.10 -0.93 2.75
N GLY A 75 -2.16 -2.03 2.02
CA GLY A 75 -1.65 -2.11 0.65
C GLY A 75 -2.40 -1.19 -0.30
N GLY A 76 -1.92 -1.10 -1.55
CA GLY A 76 -2.60 -0.32 -2.60
C GLY A 76 -2.39 1.19 -2.51
N ARG A 77 -1.28 1.64 -1.91
CA ARG A 77 -0.85 3.04 -1.96
C ARG A 77 -0.25 3.39 -3.31
N GLY A 78 -0.40 4.65 -3.71
CA GLY A 78 0.03 5.17 -5.00
C GLY A 78 -1.12 5.32 -5.99
N ALA A 79 -0.93 6.18 -6.99
CA ALA A 79 -1.92 6.36 -8.05
C ALA A 79 -2.15 5.04 -8.77
N LYS A 80 -3.42 4.63 -8.88
CA LYS A 80 -3.79 3.46 -9.71
C LYS A 80 -3.37 3.73 -11.15
N LYS A 81 -2.92 2.69 -11.85
CA LYS A 81 -2.57 2.81 -13.27
C LYS A 81 -3.81 3.22 -14.06
N LYS A 82 -3.69 4.21 -14.96
CA LYS A 82 -4.81 4.70 -15.78
C LYS A 82 -5.49 3.59 -16.61
N LEU A 83 -4.71 2.63 -17.12
CA LEU A 83 -5.19 1.48 -17.91
C LEU A 83 -5.63 0.29 -17.04
N ARG A 84 -5.88 0.48 -15.74
CA ARG A 84 -6.25 -0.64 -14.85
C ARG A 84 -7.66 -1.16 -15.14
N ASP A 85 -8.57 -0.24 -15.46
CA ASP A 85 -10.00 -0.52 -15.55
C ASP A 85 -10.41 -0.98 -16.97
N ILE A 86 -9.45 -1.05 -17.89
CA ILE A 86 -9.63 -1.58 -19.24
C ILE A 86 -9.13 -3.04 -19.26
N PRO A 87 -9.93 -3.99 -19.78
CA PRO A 87 -9.49 -5.38 -19.98
C PRO A 87 -8.16 -5.46 -20.72
N LYS A 88 -7.24 -6.30 -20.23
CA LYS A 88 -5.90 -6.43 -20.82
C LYS A 88 -5.99 -6.94 -22.25
N GLU A 89 -6.93 -7.84 -22.51
CA GLU A 89 -7.17 -8.52 -23.76
C GLU A 89 -7.60 -7.53 -24.86
N GLU A 90 -8.41 -6.53 -24.50
CA GLU A 90 -8.87 -5.50 -25.45
C GLU A 90 -7.73 -4.59 -25.87
N ILE A 91 -6.87 -4.17 -24.94
CA ILE A 91 -5.67 -3.39 -25.26
C ILE A 91 -4.70 -4.19 -26.14
N LEU A 92 -4.54 -5.49 -25.89
CA LEU A 92 -3.68 -6.35 -26.69
C LEU A 92 -4.22 -6.54 -28.11
N LYS A 93 -5.52 -6.78 -28.27
CA LYS A 93 -6.18 -6.86 -29.59
C LYS A 93 -5.98 -5.57 -30.40
N LEU A 94 -6.20 -4.41 -29.78
CA LEU A 94 -5.98 -3.12 -30.44
C LEU A 94 -4.53 -2.94 -30.93
N VAL A 95 -3.56 -3.46 -30.18
CA VAL A 95 -2.13 -3.42 -30.55
C VAL A 95 -1.81 -4.42 -31.66
N GLU A 96 -2.44 -5.60 -31.67
CA GLU A 96 -2.30 -6.61 -32.72
C GLU A 96 -2.92 -6.15 -34.05
N ASP A 97 -4.10 -5.51 -34.00
CA ASP A 97 -4.80 -4.96 -35.17
C ASP A 97 -4.08 -3.76 -35.78
N THR A 98 -3.22 -3.09 -35.01
CA THR A 98 -2.49 -1.89 -35.46
C THR A 98 -0.98 -2.01 -35.23
N PRO A 99 -0.32 -2.95 -35.93
CA PRO A 99 1.11 -3.18 -35.71
C PRO A 99 1.88 -1.89 -36.01
N ARG A 100 2.67 -1.46 -35.01
CA ARG A 100 3.61 -0.31 -35.04
C ARG A 100 3.00 1.10 -35.01
N LYS A 101 1.69 1.28 -34.75
CA LYS A 101 1.07 2.62 -34.59
C LYS A 101 0.53 2.86 -33.17
N SER A 102 1.45 3.02 -32.21
CA SER A 102 1.13 3.33 -30.80
C SER A 102 0.16 4.51 -30.65
N LYS A 103 0.31 5.56 -31.45
CA LYS A 103 -0.58 6.73 -31.45
C LYS A 103 -2.03 6.41 -31.82
N LEU A 104 -2.25 5.46 -32.74
CA LEU A 104 -3.59 5.06 -33.15
C LEU A 104 -4.30 4.28 -32.04
N VAL A 105 -3.55 3.42 -31.32
CA VAL A 105 -4.04 2.72 -30.14
C VAL A 105 -4.44 3.71 -29.05
N LEU A 106 -3.66 4.78 -28.84
CA LEU A 106 -4.00 5.82 -27.86
C LEU A 106 -5.30 6.56 -28.19
N VAL A 107 -5.51 6.89 -29.47
CA VAL A 107 -6.76 7.53 -29.93
C VAL A 107 -7.94 6.60 -29.67
N ARG A 108 -7.86 5.32 -30.06
CA ARG A 108 -8.93 4.35 -29.81
C ARG A 108 -9.22 4.15 -28.33
N ILE A 109 -8.18 4.04 -27.49
CA ILE A 109 -8.36 3.93 -26.03
C ILE A 109 -9.08 5.18 -25.47
N SER A 110 -8.78 6.36 -26.01
CA SER A 110 -9.45 7.60 -25.63
C SER A 110 -10.91 7.65 -26.10
N GLU A 111 -11.19 7.18 -27.31
CA GLU A 111 -12.55 7.14 -27.89
C GLU A 111 -13.44 6.10 -27.20
N ASP A 112 -12.93 4.88 -27.01
CA ASP A 112 -13.70 3.74 -26.50
C ASP A 112 -13.89 3.79 -24.97
N TYR A 113 -12.89 4.30 -24.23
CA TYR A 113 -12.89 4.26 -22.76
C TYR A 113 -12.78 5.64 -22.09
N GLY A 114 -12.63 6.72 -22.85
CA GLY A 114 -12.49 8.08 -22.29
C GLY A 114 -11.20 8.29 -21.49
N VAL A 115 -10.18 7.42 -21.66
CA VAL A 115 -8.96 7.45 -20.86
C VAL A 115 -7.78 8.01 -21.67
N GLU A 116 -7.34 9.21 -21.34
CA GLU A 116 -6.13 9.78 -21.92
C GLU A 116 -4.86 9.27 -21.24
N VAL A 117 -4.02 8.57 -22.01
CA VAL A 117 -2.72 8.06 -21.55
C VAL A 117 -1.58 8.46 -22.48
N SER A 118 -0.40 8.63 -21.90
CA SER A 118 0.81 8.85 -22.70
C SER A 118 1.26 7.56 -23.38
N GLU A 119 2.00 7.69 -24.49
CA GLU A 119 2.64 6.55 -25.16
C GLU A 119 3.53 5.74 -24.20
N LYS A 120 4.27 6.41 -23.30
CA LYS A 120 5.08 5.75 -22.27
C LYS A 120 4.25 4.91 -21.31
N THR A 121 3.03 5.33 -21.00
CA THR A 121 2.10 4.58 -20.14
C THR A 121 1.67 3.29 -20.83
N LEU A 122 1.31 3.37 -22.12
CA LEU A 122 0.95 2.21 -22.94
C LEU A 122 2.13 1.24 -23.06
N GLN A 123 3.33 1.72 -23.39
CA GLN A 123 4.53 0.87 -23.48
C GLN A 123 4.86 0.16 -22.15
N ARG A 124 4.77 0.87 -21.02
CA ARG A 124 4.95 0.26 -19.69
C ARG A 124 3.90 -0.81 -19.41
N PHE A 125 2.65 -0.57 -19.79
CA PHE A 125 1.57 -1.55 -19.66
C PHE A 125 1.85 -2.81 -20.48
N LEU A 126 2.21 -2.66 -21.77
CA LEU A 126 2.54 -3.78 -22.65
C LEU A 126 3.76 -4.57 -22.16
N LYS A 127 4.79 -3.88 -21.64
CA LYS A 127 5.97 -4.56 -21.04
C LYS A 127 5.57 -5.42 -19.84
N ILE A 128 4.66 -4.92 -19.00
CA ILE A 128 4.14 -5.67 -17.85
C ILE A 128 3.33 -6.87 -18.32
N CYS A 129 2.39 -6.69 -19.26
CA CYS A 129 1.60 -7.81 -19.80
C CYS A 129 2.47 -8.90 -20.42
N ARG A 130 3.52 -8.55 -21.16
CA ARG A 130 4.48 -9.53 -21.71
C ARG A 130 5.27 -10.27 -20.62
N SER A 131 5.64 -9.56 -19.55
CA SER A 131 6.34 -10.17 -18.41
C SER A 131 5.43 -11.08 -17.59
N ASP A 132 4.13 -10.76 -17.51
CA ASP A 132 3.10 -11.58 -16.86
C ASP A 132 2.86 -12.89 -17.65
N LEU A 133 2.84 -12.81 -18.99
CA LEU A 133 2.72 -13.98 -19.87
C LEU A 133 3.93 -14.94 -19.77
N ALA A 134 5.15 -14.40 -19.60
CA ALA A 134 6.37 -15.20 -19.46
C ALA A 134 6.51 -15.92 -18.10
N LYS A 135 5.72 -15.51 -17.08
CA LYS A 135 5.72 -16.11 -15.73
C LYS A 135 4.56 -17.07 -15.51
N GLY A 136 3.68 -17.22 -16.49
CA GLY A 136 2.52 -18.13 -16.46
C GLY A 136 2.79 -19.49 -17.13
N THR A 137 4.05 -19.90 -17.24
CA THR A 137 4.45 -21.24 -17.69
C THR A 137 5.22 -21.94 -16.57
#